data_AF-A0A0Q5TT91-F1
#
_entry.id   AF-A0A0Q5TT91-F1
#
_cell.length_a   1.000
_cell.length_b   1.000
_cell.length_c   1.000
_cell.angle_alpha   90.00
_cell.angle_beta   90.00
_cell.angle_gamma   90.00
#
_symmetry.space_group_name_H-M   'P 1'
#
loop_
_entity.id
_entity.type
_entity.pdbx_description
1 polymer ?
#
loop_
_entity_poly.entity_id
_entity_poly.type
_entity_poly.pdbx_seq_one_letter_code
_entity_poly.pdbx_strand_id
1 'polypeptide(L)'
;MIIKFTPKYLFVFVCLGSILGISHELAHHVAGFLICGEWGYKTFNSFQLAEGCTKDHPVLAWAATLAGPVLFNYIPMWIGYFKLKNGNNREKLFGITLIFATIPIMRIVFNLMGANDESAVLRAFVGDDKLLFWLMNCCIWLITFPPLILAFRSIKNANRLAVFLFYLLAFPVFVFLFFGILMEDLIIKHHFLADTIWGMPYLVILLEILVYIGYYAFRKHLRFQM
;
A
#
# COMPACT_ATOMS: atom_id res chain seq x y z
N MET A 1 -12.27 -18.90 9.99
CA MET A 1 -11.54 -19.65 8.96
C MET A 1 -10.17 -20.00 9.52
N ILE A 2 -9.70 -21.22 9.28
CA ILE A 2 -8.33 -21.61 9.64
C ILE A 2 -7.46 -21.28 8.43
N ILE A 3 -6.41 -20.50 8.65
CA ILE A 3 -5.46 -20.08 7.62
C ILE A 3 -4.26 -21.02 7.67
N LYS A 4 -3.87 -21.59 6.52
CA LYS A 4 -2.65 -22.39 6.40
C LYS A 4 -1.60 -21.58 5.66
N PHE A 5 -0.49 -21.27 6.31
CA PHE A 5 0.64 -20.62 5.67
C PHE A 5 1.40 -21.63 4.82
N THR A 6 1.18 -21.59 3.51
CA THR A 6 2.02 -22.33 2.56
C THR A 6 2.99 -21.36 1.89
N PRO A 7 4.19 -21.80 1.46
CA PRO A 7 5.13 -20.93 0.76
C PRO A 7 4.52 -20.26 -0.47
N LYS A 8 3.66 -20.99 -1.19
CA LYS A 8 2.93 -20.48 -2.37
C LYS A 8 1.92 -19.39 -1.99
N TYR A 9 1.21 -19.56 -0.87
CA TYR A 9 0.30 -18.53 -0.35
C TYR A 9 1.06 -17.26 0.04
N LEU A 10 2.17 -17.41 0.79
CA LEU A 10 3.00 -16.29 1.23
C LEU A 10 3.60 -15.54 0.03
N PHE A 11 4.08 -16.26 -0.98
CA PHE A 11 4.59 -15.66 -2.20
C PHE A 11 3.53 -14.79 -2.90
N VAL A 12 2.31 -15.31 -3.09
CA VAL A 12 1.23 -14.52 -3.72
C VAL A 12 0.83 -13.34 -2.85
N PHE A 13 0.86 -13.50 -1.52
CA PHE A 13 0.56 -12.42 -0.60
C PHE A 13 1.60 -11.29 -0.73
N VAL A 14 2.89 -11.63 -0.79
CA VAL A 14 3.96 -10.67 -1.10
C VAL A 14 3.70 -10.00 -2.45
N CYS A 15 3.40 -10.77 -3.51
CA CYS A 15 3.13 -10.18 -4.82
C CYS A 15 1.94 -9.21 -4.78
N LEU A 16 0.87 -9.56 -4.09
CA LEU A 16 -0.29 -8.68 -3.96
C LEU A 16 0.04 -7.40 -3.19
N GLY A 17 0.79 -7.50 -2.09
CA GLY A 17 1.26 -6.34 -1.33
C GLY A 17 2.16 -5.44 -2.17
N SER A 18 3.10 -6.02 -2.92
CA SER A 18 3.97 -5.28 -3.85
C SER A 18 3.18 -4.62 -4.98
N ILE A 19 2.18 -5.29 -5.57
CA ILE A 19 1.30 -4.68 -6.60
C ILE A 19 0.60 -3.45 -6.01
N LEU A 20 -0.01 -3.57 -4.84
CA LEU A 20 -0.72 -2.45 -4.22
C LEU A 20 0.22 -1.32 -3.85
N GLY A 21 1.40 -1.62 -3.29
CA GLY A 21 2.41 -0.62 -2.95
C GLY A 21 2.96 0.12 -4.16
N ILE A 22 3.32 -0.57 -5.24
CA ILE A 22 3.84 0.10 -6.43
C ILE A 22 2.73 0.86 -7.17
N SER A 23 1.52 0.28 -7.22
CA SER A 23 0.36 0.93 -7.83
C SER A 23 -0.08 2.17 -7.07
N HIS A 24 0.12 2.19 -5.75
CA HIS A 24 -0.10 3.37 -4.91
C HIS A 24 0.74 4.56 -5.39
N GLU A 25 2.06 4.37 -5.52
CA GLU A 25 2.96 5.42 -6.03
C GLU A 25 2.64 5.80 -7.48
N LEU A 26 2.27 4.82 -8.31
CA LEU A 26 1.86 5.07 -9.69
C LEU A 26 0.59 5.93 -9.75
N ALA A 27 -0.35 5.75 -8.83
CA ALA A 27 -1.58 6.54 -8.77
C ALA A 27 -1.29 8.02 -8.53
N HIS A 28 -0.35 8.35 -7.64
CA HIS A 28 0.08 9.73 -7.44
C HIS A 28 0.65 10.33 -8.71
N HIS A 29 1.52 9.57 -9.39
CA HIS A 29 2.24 10.03 -10.57
C HIS A 29 1.30 10.24 -11.77
N VAL A 30 0.36 9.32 -12.00
CA VAL A 30 -0.66 9.45 -13.05
C VAL A 30 -1.65 10.56 -12.72
N ALA A 31 -2.11 10.68 -11.48
CA ALA A 31 -2.99 11.77 -11.07
C ALA A 31 -2.28 13.13 -11.21
N GLY A 32 -0.98 13.20 -10.89
CA GLY A 32 -0.14 14.36 -11.13
C GLY A 32 -0.10 14.72 -12.61
N PHE A 33 0.19 13.77 -13.50
CA PHE A 33 0.19 14.02 -14.95
C PHE A 33 -1.17 14.53 -15.47
N LEU A 34 -2.28 13.94 -15.02
CA LEU A 34 -3.63 14.36 -15.44
C LEU A 34 -3.98 15.79 -14.98
N ILE A 35 -3.40 16.25 -13.88
CA ILE A 35 -3.67 17.56 -13.28
C ILE A 35 -2.69 18.62 -13.81
N CYS A 36 -1.41 18.30 -13.86
CA CYS A 36 -0.32 19.21 -14.22
C CYS A 36 -0.07 19.26 -15.73
N GLY A 37 -0.54 18.27 -16.50
CA GLY A 37 -0.23 18.13 -17.93
C GLY A 37 1.18 17.61 -18.23
N GLU A 38 2.01 17.43 -17.20
CA GLU A 38 3.42 17.02 -17.30
C GLU A 38 3.77 15.95 -16.28
N TRP A 39 4.78 15.13 -16.62
CA TRP A 39 5.25 14.07 -15.75
C TRP A 39 6.18 14.62 -14.67
N GLY A 40 5.89 14.27 -13.42
CA GLY A 40 6.81 14.49 -12.31
C GLY A 40 7.85 13.37 -12.18
N TYR A 41 8.48 13.26 -11.02
CA TYR A 41 9.43 12.19 -10.69
C TYR A 41 8.80 11.14 -9.77
N LYS A 42 9.24 9.89 -9.85
CA LYS A 42 8.75 8.77 -9.01
C LYS A 42 9.94 7.92 -8.59
N THR A 43 9.86 7.24 -7.45
CA THR A 43 10.77 6.15 -7.06
C THR A 43 9.95 4.91 -6.66
N PHE A 44 10.55 3.96 -5.96
CA PHE A 44 9.82 2.82 -5.40
C PHE A 44 8.92 3.20 -4.21
N ASN A 45 9.24 4.29 -3.50
CA ASN A 45 8.58 4.68 -2.26
C ASN A 45 8.16 6.15 -2.18
N SER A 46 8.38 6.91 -3.25
CA SER A 46 8.13 8.35 -3.27
C SER A 46 7.69 8.83 -4.64
N PHE A 47 7.05 9.98 -4.66
CA PHE A 47 6.70 10.70 -5.87
C PHE A 47 6.94 12.19 -5.69
N GLN A 48 7.09 12.88 -6.81
CA GLN A 48 7.16 14.33 -6.91
C GLN A 48 6.32 14.76 -8.10
N LEU A 49 5.56 15.84 -7.95
CA LEU A 49 4.81 16.44 -9.05
C LEU A 49 5.77 17.23 -9.97
N ALA A 50 5.30 17.57 -11.17
CA ALA A 50 6.03 18.44 -12.08
C ALA A 50 6.32 19.81 -11.42
N GLU A 51 7.44 20.42 -11.79
CA GLU A 51 7.85 21.72 -11.25
C GLU A 51 6.77 22.78 -11.52
N GLY A 52 6.45 23.61 -10.53
CA GLY A 52 5.40 24.63 -10.66
C GLY A 52 3.96 24.14 -10.46
N CYS A 53 3.68 22.83 -10.60
CA CYS A 53 2.30 22.33 -10.54
C CYS A 53 1.58 22.61 -9.20
N THR A 54 2.29 22.55 -8.07
CA THR A 54 1.70 22.90 -6.77
C THR A 54 1.36 24.39 -6.63
N LYS A 55 2.01 25.26 -7.41
CA LYS A 55 1.71 26.70 -7.47
C LYS A 55 0.55 26.99 -8.41
N ASP A 56 0.52 26.32 -9.56
CA ASP A 56 -0.49 26.54 -10.61
C ASP A 56 -1.83 25.89 -10.27
N HIS A 57 -1.79 24.74 -9.59
CA HIS A 57 -2.95 23.95 -9.22
C HIS A 57 -2.93 23.55 -7.74
N PRO A 58 -2.93 24.51 -6.80
CA PRO A 58 -2.81 24.21 -5.38
C PRO A 58 -3.87 23.20 -4.95
N VAL A 59 -5.14 23.41 -5.33
CA VAL A 59 -6.28 22.52 -5.00
C VAL A 59 -6.18 21.10 -5.53
N LEU A 60 -5.75 20.97 -6.78
CA LEU A 60 -5.76 19.68 -7.46
C LEU A 60 -4.47 18.88 -7.17
N ALA A 61 -3.35 19.54 -6.89
CA ALA A 61 -2.10 18.87 -6.52
C ALA A 61 -2.25 17.95 -5.28
N TRP A 62 -3.11 18.32 -4.33
CA TRP A 62 -3.41 17.47 -3.18
C TRP A 62 -4.27 16.25 -3.54
N ALA A 63 -5.15 16.37 -4.54
CA ALA A 63 -5.91 15.23 -5.05
C ALA A 63 -4.98 14.16 -5.64
N ALA A 64 -3.87 14.57 -6.29
CA ALA A 64 -2.83 13.65 -6.72
C ALA A 64 -2.18 12.93 -5.52
N THR A 65 -1.89 13.65 -4.43
CA THR A 65 -1.35 13.07 -3.19
C THR A 65 -2.35 12.16 -2.46
N LEU A 66 -3.65 12.32 -2.64
CA LEU A 66 -4.65 11.41 -2.04
C LEU A 66 -5.01 10.23 -2.96
N ALA A 67 -4.63 10.27 -4.24
CA ALA A 67 -4.98 9.23 -5.21
C ALA A 67 -4.44 7.85 -4.80
N GLY A 68 -3.18 7.76 -4.38
CA GLY A 68 -2.55 6.54 -3.87
C GLY A 68 -3.33 5.90 -2.71
N PRO A 69 -3.48 6.56 -1.54
CA PRO A 69 -4.10 5.93 -0.39
C PRO A 69 -5.56 5.56 -0.64
N VAL A 70 -6.31 6.40 -1.34
CA VAL A 70 -7.71 6.12 -1.66
C VAL A 70 -7.83 4.89 -2.56
N LEU A 71 -7.12 4.86 -3.68
CA LEU A 71 -7.27 3.83 -4.71
C LEU A 71 -6.64 2.50 -4.34
N PHE A 72 -5.50 2.52 -3.66
CA PHE A 72 -4.68 1.31 -3.46
C PHE A 72 -4.51 0.90 -1.99
N ASN A 73 -5.03 1.67 -1.03
CA ASN A 73 -5.11 1.24 0.37
C ASN A 73 -6.57 1.13 0.83
N TYR A 74 -7.33 2.22 0.86
CA TYR A 74 -8.67 2.22 1.44
C TYR A 74 -9.69 1.43 0.60
N ILE A 75 -9.78 1.67 -0.71
CA ILE A 75 -10.73 0.94 -1.55
C ILE A 75 -10.48 -0.59 -1.52
N PRO A 76 -9.25 -1.10 -1.73
CA PRO A 76 -9.00 -2.54 -1.69
C PRO A 76 -9.23 -3.13 -0.30
N MET A 77 -8.91 -2.40 0.77
CA MET A 77 -9.18 -2.82 2.14
C MET A 77 -10.69 -3.03 2.38
N TRP A 78 -11.53 -2.11 1.91
CA TRP A 78 -12.98 -2.23 2.02
C TRP A 78 -13.57 -3.30 1.09
N ILE A 79 -13.02 -3.49 -0.12
CA ILE A 79 -13.35 -4.65 -0.96
C ILE A 79 -13.04 -5.95 -0.21
N GLY A 80 -11.88 -6.01 0.46
CA GLY A 80 -11.49 -7.14 1.29
C GLY A 80 -12.46 -7.37 2.46
N TYR A 81 -12.91 -6.30 3.13
CA TYR A 81 -13.93 -6.36 4.17
C TYR A 81 -15.24 -6.98 3.67
N PHE A 82 -15.77 -6.51 2.53
CA PHE A 82 -17.03 -7.05 1.99
C PHE A 82 -16.89 -8.51 1.54
N LYS A 83 -15.75 -8.88 0.94
CA LYS A 83 -15.44 -10.27 0.59
C LYS A 83 -15.33 -11.17 1.82
N LEU A 84 -14.74 -10.66 2.90
CA LEU A 84 -14.65 -11.39 4.17
C LEU A 84 -16.01 -11.54 4.86
N LYS A 85 -16.86 -10.51 4.81
CA LYS A 85 -18.18 -10.50 5.45
C LYS A 85 -19.17 -11.43 4.75
N ASN A 86 -19.28 -11.31 3.43
CA ASN A 86 -20.37 -11.92 2.65
C ASN A 86 -19.93 -13.09 1.77
N GLY A 87 -18.62 -13.30 1.60
CA GLY A 87 -18.10 -14.27 0.64
C GLY A 87 -18.08 -15.71 1.14
N ASN A 88 -17.88 -16.63 0.19
CA ASN A 88 -17.57 -18.03 0.48
C ASN A 88 -16.16 -18.18 1.12
N ASN A 89 -15.77 -19.39 1.53
CA ASN A 89 -14.46 -19.62 2.18
C ASN A 89 -13.26 -19.13 1.34
N ARG A 90 -13.34 -19.20 0.01
CA ARG A 90 -12.29 -18.74 -0.90
C ARG A 90 -12.20 -17.23 -0.93
N GLU A 91 -13.35 -16.58 -1.04
CA GLU A 91 -13.46 -15.12 -1.01
C GLU A 91 -13.07 -14.55 0.35
N LYS A 92 -13.31 -15.28 1.43
CA LYS A 92 -12.85 -14.92 2.77
C LYS A 92 -11.33 -14.93 2.88
N LEU A 93 -10.66 -15.95 2.32
CA LEU A 93 -9.19 -16.00 2.29
C LEU A 93 -8.62 -14.87 1.43
N PHE A 94 -9.21 -14.62 0.26
CA PHE A 94 -8.82 -13.49 -0.57
C PHE A 94 -9.04 -12.16 0.16
N GLY A 95 -10.19 -11.97 0.79
CA GLY A 95 -10.57 -10.74 1.49
C GLY A 95 -9.64 -10.42 2.66
N ILE A 96 -9.31 -11.40 3.50
CA ILE A 96 -8.34 -11.18 4.58
C ILE A 96 -6.95 -10.85 4.05
N THR A 97 -6.51 -11.54 2.98
CA THR A 97 -5.23 -11.27 2.33
C THR A 97 -5.19 -9.86 1.77
N LEU A 98 -6.28 -9.42 1.12
CA LEU A 98 -6.39 -8.09 0.53
C LEU A 98 -6.36 -6.99 1.60
N ILE A 99 -7.07 -7.16 2.72
CA ILE A 99 -7.02 -6.22 3.85
C ILE A 99 -5.57 -6.00 4.31
N PHE A 100 -4.80 -7.07 4.53
CA PHE A 100 -3.43 -6.92 5.03
C PHE A 100 -2.41 -6.54 3.94
N ALA A 101 -2.69 -6.84 2.67
CA ALA A 101 -1.83 -6.46 1.55
C ALA A 101 -1.77 -4.94 1.36
N THR A 102 -2.79 -4.21 1.83
CA THR A 102 -2.81 -2.74 1.85
C THR A 102 -1.94 -2.12 2.96
N ILE A 103 -1.28 -2.95 3.77
CA ILE A 103 -0.34 -2.53 4.82
C ILE A 103 -0.95 -1.49 5.79
N PRO A 104 -2.10 -1.80 6.43
CA PRO A 104 -2.85 -0.83 7.23
C PRO A 104 -2.06 -0.26 8.41
N ILE A 105 -1.11 -1.02 8.96
CA ILE A 105 -0.27 -0.55 10.07
C ILE A 105 0.56 0.67 9.69
N MET A 106 1.05 0.75 8.44
CA MET A 106 1.85 1.89 8.01
C MET A 106 0.99 3.14 7.96
N ARG A 107 -0.27 3.03 7.53
CA ARG A 107 -1.21 4.17 7.55
C ARG A 107 -1.55 4.63 8.97
N ILE A 108 -1.66 3.70 9.92
CA ILE A 108 -1.92 4.05 11.33
C ILE A 108 -0.68 4.67 11.98
N VAL A 109 0.48 4.05 11.84
CA VAL A 109 1.71 4.43 12.55
C VAL A 109 2.42 5.59 11.89
N PHE A 110 2.63 5.57 10.57
CA PHE A 110 3.33 6.66 9.90
C PHE A 110 2.54 7.95 9.91
N ASN A 111 1.20 7.87 9.93
CA ASN A 111 0.40 9.07 10.10
C ASN A 111 0.56 9.69 11.50
N LEU A 112 0.71 8.87 12.55
CA LEU A 112 1.07 9.36 13.89
C LEU A 112 2.46 10.00 13.94
N MET A 113 3.38 9.55 13.08
CA MET A 113 4.71 10.12 12.93
C MET A 113 4.73 11.36 12.00
N GLY A 114 3.61 11.71 11.36
CA GLY A 114 3.57 12.76 10.34
C GLY A 114 4.42 12.42 9.10
N ALA A 115 4.49 11.15 8.72
CA ALA A 115 5.30 10.64 7.61
C ALA A 115 4.46 9.93 6.54
N ASN A 116 3.20 10.34 6.38
CA ASN A 116 2.23 9.70 5.47
C ASN A 116 1.51 10.73 4.59
N ASP A 117 0.94 10.31 3.45
CA ASP A 117 0.32 11.19 2.45
C ASP A 117 -0.76 12.09 3.03
N GLU A 118 -1.64 11.53 3.87
CA GLU A 118 -2.71 12.28 4.52
C GLU A 118 -2.15 13.39 5.41
N SER A 119 -1.09 13.09 6.18
CA SER A 119 -0.41 14.08 7.03
C SER A 119 0.37 15.13 6.25
N ALA A 120 0.86 14.78 5.05
CA ALA A 120 1.51 15.72 4.13
C ALA A 120 0.49 16.70 3.55
N VAL A 121 -0.67 16.20 3.12
CA VAL A 121 -1.79 17.02 2.65
C VAL A 121 -2.27 17.95 3.77
N LEU A 122 -2.51 17.41 4.97
CA LEU A 122 -2.99 18.23 6.07
C LEU A 122 -2.04 19.39 6.39
N ARG A 123 -0.74 19.13 6.51
CA ARG A 123 0.26 20.17 6.78
C ARG A 123 0.34 21.20 5.66
N ALA A 124 0.14 20.82 4.40
CA ALA A 124 0.12 21.75 3.29
C ALA A 124 -1.05 22.76 3.37
N PHE A 125 -2.18 22.38 3.96
CA PHE A 125 -3.36 23.24 4.06
C PHE A 125 -3.40 24.12 5.31
N VAL A 126 -3.06 23.54 6.47
CA VAL A 126 -3.34 24.14 7.79
C VAL A 126 -2.10 24.19 8.67
N GLY A 127 -0.94 23.76 8.17
CA GLY A 127 0.29 23.67 8.95
C GLY A 127 0.20 22.61 10.05
N ASP A 128 0.91 22.84 11.15
CA ASP A 128 1.03 21.91 12.27
C ASP A 128 -0.11 22.05 13.31
N ASP A 129 -1.35 22.19 12.85
CA ASP A 129 -2.51 22.27 13.74
C ASP A 129 -2.77 20.91 14.42
N LYS A 130 -2.66 20.90 15.76
CA LYS A 130 -2.81 19.69 16.58
C LYS A 130 -4.22 19.11 16.54
N LEU A 131 -5.26 19.94 16.52
CA LEU A 131 -6.64 19.48 16.53
C LEU A 131 -6.94 18.76 15.21
N LEU A 132 -6.58 19.39 14.09
CA LEU A 132 -6.80 18.82 12.77
C LEU A 132 -5.95 17.56 12.54
N PHE A 133 -4.74 17.51 13.09
CA PHE A 133 -3.91 16.30 13.08
C PHE A 133 -4.61 15.12 13.76
N TRP A 134 -5.17 15.32 14.95
CA TRP A 134 -5.89 14.27 15.66
C TRP A 134 -7.21 13.90 14.99
N LEU A 135 -7.95 14.87 14.43
CA LEU A 135 -9.16 14.59 13.67
C LEU A 135 -8.88 13.72 12.44
N MET A 136 -7.81 14.01 11.69
CA MET A 136 -7.36 13.18 10.59
C MET A 136 -7.01 11.76 11.04
N ASN A 137 -6.25 11.61 12.13
CA ASN A 137 -5.92 10.28 12.70
C ASN A 137 -7.18 9.51 13.09
N CYS A 138 -8.15 10.17 13.74
CA CYS A 138 -9.44 9.59 14.06
C CYS A 138 -10.18 9.10 12.80
N CYS A 139 -10.19 9.89 11.73
CA CYS A 139 -10.78 9.47 10.45
C CYS A 139 -10.08 8.22 9.88
N ILE A 140 -8.74 8.19 9.87
CA ILE A 140 -7.96 7.04 9.41
C ILE A 140 -8.30 5.80 10.25
N TRP A 141 -8.38 5.91 11.57
CA TRP A 141 -8.76 4.80 12.44
C TRP A 141 -10.19 4.32 12.20
N LEU A 142 -11.14 5.24 12.02
CA LEU A 142 -12.52 4.90 11.70
C LEU A 142 -12.64 4.14 10.37
N ILE A 143 -11.79 4.45 9.39
CA ILE A 143 -11.76 3.78 8.09
C ILE A 143 -11.04 2.43 8.17
N THR A 144 -9.95 2.33 8.94
CA THR A 144 -9.05 1.15 8.96
C THR A 144 -9.43 0.10 9.98
N PHE A 145 -9.97 0.49 11.15
CA PHE A 145 -10.30 -0.46 12.21
C PHE A 145 -11.45 -1.41 11.89
N PRO A 146 -12.57 -1.02 11.23
CA PRO A 146 -13.65 -1.96 10.96
C PRO A 146 -13.20 -3.17 10.11
N PRO A 147 -12.43 -3.00 9.00
CA PRO A 147 -11.80 -4.12 8.29
C PRO A 147 -10.90 -5.00 9.17
N LEU A 148 -10.06 -4.38 10.00
CA LEU A 148 -9.12 -5.10 10.88
C LEU A 148 -9.82 -5.90 11.98
N ILE A 149 -10.85 -5.33 12.60
CA ILE A 149 -11.66 -6.01 13.62
C ILE A 149 -12.35 -7.22 13.00
N LEU A 150 -12.93 -7.08 11.80
CA LEU A 150 -13.55 -8.21 11.10
C LEU A 150 -12.52 -9.28 10.72
N ALA A 151 -11.34 -8.87 10.24
CA ALA A 151 -10.22 -9.78 9.95
C ALA A 151 -9.82 -10.59 11.19
N PHE A 152 -9.59 -9.94 12.32
CA PHE A 152 -9.25 -10.60 13.59
C PHE A 152 -10.33 -11.60 14.03
N ARG A 153 -11.61 -11.18 14.01
CA ARG A 153 -12.74 -12.05 14.39
C ARG A 153 -12.92 -13.25 13.47
N SER A 154 -12.49 -13.13 12.22
CA SER A 154 -12.65 -14.18 11.21
C SER A 154 -11.59 -15.27 11.29
N ILE A 155 -10.44 -15.03 11.93
CA ILE A 155 -9.37 -16.02 12.13
C ILE A 155 -9.80 -17.01 13.23
N LYS A 156 -9.78 -18.31 12.92
CA LYS A 156 -10.15 -19.41 13.85
C LYS A 156 -8.97 -20.32 14.20
N ASN A 157 -7.74 -19.96 13.83
CA ASN A 157 -6.53 -20.68 14.26
C ASN A 157 -6.39 -20.63 15.80
N ALA A 158 -5.82 -21.67 16.41
CA ALA A 158 -5.58 -21.70 17.87
C ALA A 158 -4.77 -20.48 18.34
N ASN A 159 -3.71 -20.13 17.61
CA ASN A 159 -2.88 -18.95 17.86
C ASN A 159 -3.38 -17.72 17.10
N ARG A 160 -4.69 -17.42 17.18
CA ARG A 160 -5.34 -16.32 16.44
C ARG A 160 -4.59 -15.00 16.51
N LEU A 161 -4.14 -14.61 17.70
CA LEU A 161 -3.42 -13.35 17.92
C LEU A 161 -2.08 -13.34 17.16
N ALA A 162 -1.30 -14.42 17.23
CA ALA A 162 -0.03 -14.52 16.52
C ALA A 162 -0.22 -14.46 14.99
N VAL A 163 -1.26 -15.14 14.46
CA VAL A 163 -1.60 -15.06 13.04
C VAL A 163 -1.94 -13.63 12.63
N PHE A 164 -2.77 -12.95 13.42
CA PHE A 164 -3.14 -11.55 13.15
C PHE A 164 -1.94 -10.61 13.21
N LEU A 165 -1.09 -10.73 14.25
CA LEU A 165 0.11 -9.90 14.40
C LEU A 165 1.14 -10.18 13.30
N PHE A 166 1.26 -11.42 12.81
CA PHE A 166 2.10 -11.73 11.66
C PHE A 166 1.66 -10.92 10.42
N TYR A 167 0.36 -10.92 10.12
CA TYR A 167 -0.18 -10.13 9.02
C TYR A 167 -0.06 -8.61 9.25
N LEU A 168 -0.30 -8.16 10.48
CA LEU A 168 -0.31 -6.74 10.81
C LEU A 168 1.08 -6.13 10.92
N LEU A 169 2.10 -6.89 11.31
CA LEU A 169 3.44 -6.38 11.62
C LEU A 169 4.53 -7.00 10.76
N ALA A 170 4.68 -8.33 10.80
CA ALA A 170 5.81 -9.01 10.17
C ALA A 170 5.79 -8.85 8.65
N PHE A 171 4.61 -8.94 8.03
CA PHE A 171 4.48 -8.76 6.59
C PHE A 171 4.77 -7.31 6.12
N PRO A 172 4.15 -6.27 6.70
CA PRO A 172 4.51 -4.87 6.44
C PRO A 172 5.99 -4.56 6.60
N VAL A 173 6.60 -5.05 7.67
CA VAL A 173 8.04 -4.85 7.95
C VAL A 173 8.88 -5.50 6.86
N PHE A 174 8.54 -6.72 6.43
CA PHE A 174 9.24 -7.37 5.34
C PHE A 174 9.14 -6.59 4.02
N VAL A 175 7.93 -6.19 3.62
CA VAL A 175 7.72 -5.46 2.36
C VAL A 175 8.43 -4.11 2.39
N PHE A 176 8.30 -3.37 3.50
CA PHE A 176 8.91 -2.05 3.64
C PHE A 176 10.44 -2.12 3.72
N LEU A 177 11.02 -3.03 4.51
CA LEU A 177 12.47 -3.18 4.59
C LEU A 177 13.06 -3.65 3.26
N PHE A 178 12.42 -4.62 2.60
CA PHE A 178 12.97 -5.22 1.39
C PHE A 178 12.78 -4.33 0.15
N PHE A 179 11.55 -3.89 -0.12
CA PHE A 179 11.24 -3.08 -1.30
C PHE A 179 11.40 -1.58 -1.06
N GLY A 180 11.02 -1.09 0.12
CA GLY A 180 11.03 0.34 0.42
C GLY A 180 12.41 0.88 0.81
N ILE A 181 13.19 0.12 1.58
CA ILE A 181 14.54 0.54 2.02
C ILE A 181 15.61 -0.12 1.18
N LEU A 182 15.70 -1.44 1.17
CA LEU A 182 16.85 -2.14 0.58
C LEU A 182 16.94 -1.93 -0.94
N MET A 183 15.83 -2.04 -1.68
CA MET A 183 15.84 -1.75 -3.12
C MET A 183 16.10 -0.28 -3.42
N GLU A 184 15.51 0.64 -2.65
CA GLU A 184 15.78 2.06 -2.83
C GLU A 184 17.24 2.43 -2.54
N ASP A 185 17.80 1.95 -1.44
CA ASP A 185 19.16 2.23 -1.00
C ASP A 185 20.19 1.65 -1.98
N LEU A 186 20.00 0.40 -2.42
CA LEU A 186 20.87 -0.25 -3.42
C LEU A 186 20.82 0.42 -4.79
N ILE A 187 19.65 0.88 -5.22
CA ILE A 187 19.46 1.41 -6.57
C ILE A 187 19.80 2.89 -6.62
N ILE A 188 19.31 3.69 -5.68
CA ILE A 188 19.44 5.17 -5.69
C ILE A 188 20.75 5.61 -5.05
N LYS A 189 21.07 5.18 -3.83
CA LYS A 189 22.25 5.69 -3.11
C LYS A 189 23.56 5.03 -3.52
N HIS A 190 23.51 3.75 -3.86
CA HIS A 190 24.69 3.01 -4.30
C HIS A 190 24.87 2.99 -5.83
N HIS A 191 24.00 3.67 -6.59
CA HIS A 191 24.06 3.79 -8.04
C HIS A 191 24.20 2.46 -8.80
N PHE A 192 23.90 1.32 -8.16
CA PHE A 192 24.21 -0.01 -8.69
C PHE A 192 23.47 -0.31 -10.00
N LEU A 193 22.32 0.33 -10.20
CA LEU A 193 21.50 0.24 -11.41
C LEU A 193 21.04 1.61 -11.96
N ALA A 194 21.24 2.70 -11.21
CA ALA A 194 20.72 4.03 -11.56
C ALA A 194 21.59 4.78 -12.59
N ASP A 195 22.83 4.35 -12.83
CA ASP A 195 23.70 5.01 -13.80
C ASP A 195 23.63 4.33 -15.18
N THR A 196 22.97 5.04 -16.11
CA THR A 196 23.10 4.99 -17.57
C THR A 196 22.52 3.79 -18.37
N ILE A 197 22.26 2.60 -17.80
CA ILE A 197 21.77 1.46 -18.63
C ILE A 197 20.24 1.29 -18.59
N TRP A 198 19.61 1.37 -17.42
CA TRP A 198 18.16 1.20 -17.23
C TRP A 198 17.72 2.21 -16.15
N GLY A 199 17.51 3.48 -16.51
CA GLY A 199 17.05 4.49 -15.56
C GLY A 199 15.89 4.00 -14.67
N MET A 200 15.75 4.58 -13.47
CA MET A 200 14.74 4.23 -12.45
C MET A 200 13.36 3.79 -13.01
N PRO A 201 12.78 4.46 -14.04
CA PRO A 201 11.50 4.06 -14.60
C PRO A 201 11.45 2.61 -15.10
N TYR A 202 12.53 2.12 -15.71
CA TYR A 202 12.57 0.77 -16.27
C TYR A 202 12.67 -0.30 -15.18
N LEU A 203 13.35 -0.02 -14.07
CA LEU A 203 13.45 -0.95 -12.93
C LEU A 203 12.11 -1.10 -12.23
N VAL A 204 11.38 0.00 -12.06
CA VAL A 204 10.01 -0.01 -11.53
C VAL A 204 9.10 -0.82 -12.44
N ILE A 205 9.12 -0.57 -13.76
CA ILE A 205 8.30 -1.32 -14.73
C ILE A 205 8.66 -2.82 -14.73
N LEU A 206 9.95 -3.15 -14.71
CA LEU A 206 10.40 -4.54 -14.66
C LEU A 206 9.87 -5.23 -13.39
N LEU A 207 10.00 -4.59 -12.24
CA LEU A 207 9.50 -5.12 -10.97
C LEU A 207 7.97 -5.29 -11.02
N GLU A 208 7.24 -4.29 -11.51
CA GLU A 208 5.78 -4.39 -11.69
C GLU A 208 5.43 -5.62 -12.53
N ILE A 209 6.05 -5.79 -13.70
CA ILE A 209 5.81 -6.93 -14.60
C ILE A 209 6.09 -8.25 -13.89
N LEU A 210 7.24 -8.38 -13.22
CA LEU A 210 7.62 -9.61 -12.51
C LEU A 210 6.62 -9.95 -11.40
N VAL A 211 6.19 -8.96 -10.63
CA VAL A 211 5.23 -9.15 -9.55
C VAL A 211 3.84 -9.50 -10.10
N TYR A 212 3.41 -8.88 -11.20
CA TYR A 212 2.15 -9.24 -11.88
C TYR A 212 2.17 -10.66 -12.42
N ILE A 213 3.27 -11.08 -13.06
CA ILE A 213 3.46 -12.45 -13.54
C ILE A 213 3.43 -13.43 -12.37
N GLY A 214 4.15 -13.14 -11.29
CA GLY A 214 4.17 -13.95 -10.07
C GLY A 214 2.78 -14.08 -9.45
N TYR A 215 2.05 -12.98 -9.32
CA TYR A 215 0.68 -13.00 -8.84
C TYR A 215 -0.22 -13.85 -9.76
N TYR A 216 -0.19 -13.63 -11.08
CA TYR A 216 -1.06 -14.33 -12.01
C TYR A 216 -0.79 -15.84 -12.06
N ALA A 217 0.48 -16.25 -12.05
CA ALA A 217 0.88 -17.66 -12.07
C ALA A 217 0.41 -18.41 -10.81
N PHE A 218 0.42 -17.74 -9.65
CA PHE A 218 0.14 -18.39 -8.36
C PHE A 218 -1.21 -17.99 -7.74
N ARG A 219 -2.02 -17.11 -8.34
CA ARG A 219 -3.31 -16.60 -7.81
C ARG A 219 -4.29 -17.67 -7.37
N LYS A 220 -4.22 -18.88 -7.95
CA LYS A 220 -5.04 -20.03 -7.56
C LYS A 220 -4.86 -20.41 -6.08
N HIS A 221 -3.69 -20.13 -5.50
CA HIS A 221 -3.37 -20.38 -4.09
C HIS A 221 -4.02 -19.39 -3.12
N LEU A 222 -4.59 -18.28 -3.61
CA LEU A 222 -5.50 -17.42 -2.83
C LEU A 222 -6.95 -17.92 -2.85
N ARG A 223 -7.27 -18.89 -3.72
CA ARG A 223 -8.63 -19.41 -3.93
C ARG A 223 -8.81 -20.86 -3.49
N PHE A 224 -7.74 -21.62 -3.26
CA PHE A 224 -7.82 -23.02 -2.87
C PHE A 224 -7.00 -23.26 -1.61
N GLN A 225 -7.71 -23.43 -0.49
CA GLN A 225 -7.23 -24.18 0.66
C GLN A 225 -8.41 -25.01 1.19
N MET A 226 -8.68 -26.13 0.51
CA MET A 226 -9.26 -27.32 1.14
C MET A 226 -8.18 -28.39 1.04
#